data_AF-A0A7Z2XEZ9-F1
#
_entry.id   AF-A0A7Z2XEZ9-F1
#
_cell.length_a   1.000
_cell.length_b   1.000
_cell.length_c   1.000
_cell.angle_alpha   90.00
_cell.angle_beta   90.00
_cell.angle_gamma   90.00
#
_symmetry.space_group_name_H-M   'P 1'
#
loop_
_entity.id
_entity.type
_entity.pdbx_description
1 polymer ?
#
loop_
_entity_poly.entity_id
_entity_poly.type
_entity_poly.pdbx_seq_one_letter_code
_entity_poly.pdbx_strand_id
1 'polypeptide(L)'
;MSVLKLDRGRVAQAVKKVVIAESRLAISPDQVADDEPLNGALLRINSLGFVGMLIQLEEQLDVTLSDDLFVGRSFTTVADLVDVIQNHSEVSA
;
A
#
# COMPACT_ATOMS: atom_id res chain seq x y z
N MET A 1 -14.81 -13.47 16.61
CA MET A 1 -14.64 -12.70 15.37
C MET A 1 -13.30 -13.08 14.78
N SER A 2 -13.31 -13.76 13.63
CA SER A 2 -12.08 -14.14 12.95
C SER A 2 -11.54 -12.91 12.24
N VAL A 3 -10.42 -12.37 12.70
CA VAL A 3 -9.66 -11.36 11.95
C VAL A 3 -9.24 -12.01 10.63
N LEU A 4 -9.93 -11.68 9.55
CA LEU A 4 -9.55 -12.09 8.20
C LEU A 4 -8.25 -11.36 7.87
N LYS A 5 -7.11 -11.95 8.22
CA LYS A 5 -5.81 -11.43 7.77
C LYS A 5 -5.78 -11.56 6.26
N LEU A 6 -5.75 -10.43 5.56
CA LEU A 6 -5.57 -10.45 4.11
C LEU A 6 -4.26 -11.19 3.75
N ASP A 7 -4.33 -11.97 2.67
CA ASP A 7 -3.17 -12.62 2.09
C ASP A 7 -2.11 -11.57 1.76
N ARG A 8 -0.95 -11.67 2.45
CA ARG A 8 0.17 -10.73 2.26
C ARG A 8 0.58 -10.60 0.80
N GLY A 9 0.52 -11.69 0.04
CA GLY A 9 0.82 -11.68 -1.40
C GLY A 9 -0.16 -10.85 -2.21
N ARG A 10 -1.45 -10.89 -1.87
CA ARG A 10 -2.48 -10.07 -2.52
C ARG A 10 -2.30 -8.60 -2.18
N VAL A 11 -2.04 -8.29 -0.91
CA VAL A 11 -1.76 -6.91 -0.46
C VAL A 11 -0.51 -6.37 -1.14
N ALA A 12 0.61 -7.11 -1.13
CA ALA A 12 1.85 -6.70 -1.77
C ALA A 12 1.68 -6.45 -3.28
N GLN A 13 0.96 -7.32 -3.98
CA GLN A 13 0.65 -7.13 -5.39
C GLN A 13 -0.21 -5.88 -5.64
N ALA A 14 -1.22 -5.62 -4.81
CA ALA A 14 -2.05 -4.42 -4.92
C ALA A 14 -1.21 -3.16 -4.67
N VAL A 15 -0.44 -3.12 -3.58
CA VAL A 15 0.45 -2.00 -3.24
C VAL A 15 1.43 -1.73 -4.38
N LYS A 16 2.14 -2.76 -4.86
CA LYS A 16 3.12 -2.63 -5.94
C LYS A 16 2.49 -2.07 -7.23
N LYS A 17 1.29 -2.51 -7.59
CA LYS A 17 0.57 -1.96 -8.76
C LYS A 17 0.26 -0.48 -8.60
N VAL A 18 -0.21 -0.07 -7.42
CA VAL A 18 -0.58 1.33 -7.20
C VAL A 18 0.63 2.24 -7.13
N VAL A 19 1.73 1.84 -6.45
CA VAL A 19 2.95 2.67 -6.41
C VAL A 19 3.58 2.85 -7.80
N ILE A 20 3.49 1.84 -8.66
CA ILE A 20 3.95 1.90 -10.07
C ILE A 20 3.09 2.88 -10.85
N ALA A 21 1.76 2.80 -10.71
CA ALA A 21 0.82 3.67 -11.38
C ALA A 21 1.02 5.14 -10.98
N GLU A 22 1.12 5.41 -9.67
CA GLU A 22 1.37 6.75 -9.14
C GLU A 22 2.74 7.31 -9.57
N SER A 23 3.78 6.46 -9.58
CA SER A 23 5.10 6.84 -10.08
C SER A 23 5.18 6.92 -11.60
N ARG A 24 4.08 6.60 -12.31
CA ARG A 24 3.97 6.54 -13.79
C ARG A 24 5.05 5.67 -14.43
N LEU A 25 5.40 4.58 -13.75
CA LEU A 25 6.40 3.63 -14.24
C LEU A 25 5.73 2.60 -15.15
N ALA A 26 6.44 2.21 -16.21
CA ALA A 26 6.02 1.13 -17.11
C ALA A 26 6.79 -0.16 -16.80
N ILE A 27 6.77 -0.58 -15.53
CA ILE A 27 7.44 -1.78 -15.02
C ILE A 27 6.45 -2.76 -14.42
N SER A 28 6.83 -4.03 -14.29
CA SER A 28 6.00 -5.02 -13.62
C SER A 28 6.10 -4.93 -12.09
N PRO A 29 5.02 -5.24 -11.33
CA PRO A 29 5.04 -5.34 -9.87
C PRO A 29 6.17 -6.21 -9.33
N ASP A 30 6.49 -7.31 -10.00
CA ASP A 30 7.57 -8.24 -9.63
C ASP A 30 8.97 -7.63 -9.74
N GLN A 31 9.13 -6.48 -10.40
CA GLN A 31 10.38 -5.73 -10.48
C GLN A 31 10.57 -4.76 -9.30
N VAL A 32 9.53 -4.52 -8.50
CA VAL A 32 9.60 -3.66 -7.32
C VAL A 32 9.89 -4.53 -6.10
N ALA A 33 11.05 -4.31 -5.49
CA ALA A 33 11.43 -4.97 -4.26
C ALA A 33 10.53 -4.51 -3.10
N ASP A 34 10.27 -5.40 -2.14
CA ASP A 34 9.48 -5.02 -0.96
C ASP A 34 10.21 -4.01 -0.07
N ASP A 35 11.54 -3.99 -0.07
CA ASP A 35 12.34 -2.99 0.63
C ASP A 35 12.52 -1.68 -0.17
N GLU A 36 11.90 -1.58 -1.36
CA GLU A 36 12.02 -0.39 -2.20
C GLU A 36 11.40 0.83 -1.48
N PRO A 37 12.13 1.96 -1.37
CA PRO A 37 11.61 3.18 -0.78
C PRO A 37 10.47 3.79 -1.62
N LEU A 38 9.37 4.17 -0.96
CA LEU A 38 8.21 4.80 -1.60
C LEU A 38 8.53 6.19 -2.18
N ASN A 39 9.47 6.89 -1.55
CA ASN A 39 9.99 8.19 -2.01
C ASN A 39 11.50 8.08 -2.20
N GLY A 40 11.89 7.31 -3.22
CA GLY A 40 13.27 6.99 -3.53
C GLY A 40 13.70 7.41 -4.94
N ALA A 41 14.68 6.68 -5.47
CA ALA A 41 15.17 6.89 -6.83
C ALA A 41 14.23 6.29 -7.88
N LEU A 42 13.61 5.14 -7.58
CA LEU A 42 12.70 4.44 -8.47
C LEU A 42 11.26 4.93 -8.31
N LEU A 43 10.69 4.76 -7.10
CA LEU A 43 9.35 5.23 -6.76
C LEU A 43 9.38 6.68 -6.31
N ARG A 44 8.41 7.48 -6.73
CA ARG A 44 8.28 8.89 -6.36
C ARG A 44 6.86 9.22 -5.93
N ILE A 45 6.46 8.63 -4.81
CA ILE A 45 5.18 8.92 -4.18
C ILE A 45 5.31 10.21 -3.36
N ASN A 46 4.47 11.20 -3.69
CA ASN A 46 4.32 12.41 -2.89
C ASN A 46 3.19 12.22 -1.85
N SER A 47 3.08 13.14 -0.88
CA SER A 47 2.08 13.01 0.20
C SER A 47 0.63 12.97 -0.31
N LEU A 48 0.33 13.61 -1.45
CA LEU A 48 -1.02 13.61 -2.02
C LEU A 48 -1.34 12.32 -2.78
N GLY A 49 -0.40 11.85 -3.59
CA GLY A 49 -0.49 10.57 -4.32
C GLY A 49 -0.49 9.38 -3.37
N PHE A 50 0.15 9.51 -2.21
CA PHE A 50 0.05 8.54 -1.13
C PHE A 50 -1.40 8.35 -0.64
N VAL A 51 -2.13 9.44 -0.40
CA VAL A 51 -3.54 9.36 0.00
C VAL A 51 -4.39 8.75 -1.12
N GLY A 52 -4.19 9.20 -2.37
CA GLY A 52 -4.89 8.63 -3.53
C GLY A 52 -4.64 7.13 -3.70
N MET A 53 -3.41 6.69 -3.46
CA MET A 53 -3.05 5.28 -3.47
C MET A 53 -3.81 4.46 -2.43
N LEU A 54 -3.96 4.97 -1.21
CA LEU A 54 -4.64 4.25 -0.14
C LEU A 54 -6.13 4.07 -0.42
N ILE A 55 -6.79 5.12 -0.93
CA ILE A 55 -8.18 5.03 -1.40
C ILE A 55 -8.31 3.94 -2.48
N GLN A 56 -7.39 3.91 -3.44
CA GLN A 56 -7.39 2.89 -4.49
C GLN A 56 -7.14 1.48 -3.95
N LEU A 57 -6.35 1.35 -2.88
CA LEU A 57 -6.08 0.07 -2.21
C LEU A 57 -7.30 -0.43 -1.43
N GLU A 58 -8.01 0.46 -0.74
CA GLU A 58 -9.30 0.16 -0.09
C GLU A 58 -10.30 -0.42 -1.10
N GLU A 59 -10.47 0.25 -2.24
CA GLU A 59 -11.36 -0.22 -3.31
C GLU A 59 -10.92 -1.57 -3.92
N GLN A 60 -9.61 -1.78 -4.14
CA GLN A 60 -9.12 -3.03 -4.73
C GLN A 60 -9.15 -4.23 -3.78
N LEU A 61 -8.98 -3.98 -2.49
CA LEU A 61 -8.93 -5.02 -1.47
C LEU A 61 -10.28 -5.22 -0.77
N ASP A 62 -11.27 -4.35 -1.02
CA ASP A 62 -12.58 -4.32 -0.37
C ASP A 62 -12.44 -4.20 1.15
N VAL A 63 -11.60 -3.26 1.57
CA VAL A 63 -11.27 -3.00 2.98
C VAL A 63 -11.44 -1.53 3.29
N THR A 64 -11.59 -1.23 4.57
CA THR A 64 -11.48 0.14 5.10
C THR A 64 -10.17 0.25 5.87
N LEU A 65 -9.42 1.32 5.61
CA LEU A 65 -8.18 1.67 6.28
C LEU A 65 -8.46 2.79 7.29
N SER A 66 -8.07 2.61 8.54
CA SER A 66 -8.31 3.64 9.57
C SER A 66 -7.51 4.92 9.31
N ASP A 67 -8.13 6.08 9.55
CA ASP A 67 -7.46 7.38 9.44
C ASP A 67 -6.28 7.54 10.43
N ASP A 68 -6.30 6.80 11.54
CA ASP A 68 -5.18 6.73 12.49
C ASP A 68 -3.89 6.17 11.88
N LEU A 69 -3.95 5.48 10.74
CA LEU A 69 -2.77 5.00 10.02
C LEU A 69 -1.81 6.13 9.62
N PHE A 70 -2.34 7.34 9.44
CA PHE A 70 -1.60 8.52 9.02
C PHE A 70 -0.99 9.28 10.20
N VAL A 71 -1.44 9.03 11.42
CA VAL A 71 -1.07 9.83 12.60
C VAL A 71 0.20 9.26 13.23
N GLY A 72 1.32 9.97 13.05
CA GLY A 72 2.57 9.67 13.75
C GLY A 72 3.35 8.45 13.21
N ARG A 73 2.92 7.85 12.10
CA ARG A 73 3.64 6.77 11.41
C ARG A 73 4.32 7.30 10.14
N SER A 74 5.53 6.81 9.87
CA SER A 74 6.32 7.19 8.68
C SER A 74 6.45 6.01 7.75
N PHE A 75 5.83 6.11 6.57
CA PHE A 75 5.90 5.09 5.54
C PHE A 75 7.14 5.30 4.69
N THR A 76 8.10 4.38 4.79
CA THR A 76 9.39 4.53 4.10
C THR A 76 9.51 3.59 2.91
N THR A 77 9.06 2.33 3.06
CA THR A 77 9.23 1.27 2.05
C THR A 77 7.90 0.62 1.69
N VAL A 78 7.89 -0.13 0.58
CA VAL A 78 6.73 -0.93 0.15
C VAL A 78 6.32 -1.93 1.24
N ALA A 79 7.28 -2.57 1.91
CA ALA A 79 7.05 -3.55 2.96
C ALA A 79 6.34 -2.93 4.17
N ASP A 80 6.68 -1.70 4.54
CA ASP A 80 6.03 -0.96 5.61
C ASP A 80 4.53 -0.79 5.29
N LEU A 81 4.22 -0.37 4.06
CA LEU A 81 2.83 -0.22 3.62
C LEU A 81 2.04 -1.54 3.67
N VAL A 82 2.66 -2.62 3.18
CA VAL A 82 2.05 -3.95 3.15
C VAL A 82 1.77 -4.45 4.57
N ASP A 83 2.71 -4.27 5.49
CA ASP A 83 2.55 -4.67 6.89
C ASP A 83 1.43 -3.89 7.57
N VAL A 84 1.38 -2.57 7.34
CA VAL A 84 0.33 -1.72 7.90
C VAL A 84 -1.05 -2.14 7.40
N ILE A 85 -1.23 -2.29 6.08
CA ILE A 85 -2.52 -2.69 5.51
C ILE A 85 -2.91 -4.07 6.04
N GLN A 86 -1.99 -5.02 6.12
CA GLN A 86 -2.27 -6.35 6.64
C GLN A 86 -2.72 -6.34 8.12
N ASN A 87 -2.18 -5.42 8.92
CA ASN A 87 -2.43 -5.37 10.37
C ASN A 87 -3.60 -4.45 10.76
N HIS A 88 -4.02 -3.54 9.88
CA HIS A 88 -5.00 -2.50 10.17
C HIS A 88 -6.14 -2.38 9.14
N SER A 89 -6.29 -3.36 8.24
CA SER A 89 -7.46 -3.46 7.36
C SER A 89 -8.63 -4.11 8.08
N GLU A 90 -9.79 -3.49 8.02
CA GLU A 90 -11.07 -4.10 8.38
C GLU A 90 -11.82 -4.45 7.09
N VAL A 91 -12.42 -5.64 7.02
CA VAL A 91 -13.24 -6.03 5.86
C VAL A 91 -14.48 -5.15 5.85
N SER A 92 -14.69 -4.43 4.74
CA SER A 92 -15.90 -3.64 4.55
C SER A 92 -17.09 -4.60 4.48
N ALA A 93 -18.04 -4.45 5.40
CA ALA A 93 -19.20 -5.34 5.56
C ALA A 93 -20.39 -4.95 4.68
#